data_AF-A0A8T3KKV8-F1
#
_entry.id   AF-A0A8T3KKV8-F1
#
_cell.length_a   1.000
_cell.length_b   1.000
_cell.length_c   1.000
_cell.angle_alpha   90.00
_cell.angle_beta   90.00
_cell.angle_gamma   90.00
#
_symmetry.space_group_name_H-M   'P 1'
#
loop_
_entity.id
_entity.type
_entity.pdbx_description
1 polymer ?
#
loop_
_entity_poly.entity_id
_entity_poly.type
_entity_poly.pdbx_seq_one_letter_code
_entity_poly.pdbx_strand_id
1 'polypeptide(L)'
;MTWFESILLYSCFVLSLGCLLFSLLNNEPRKTRFWGLLCAGFLFLTLDERFALHERVRDAILSPRNIKLPIFFWTSAGDFILLLFAAAGILLLPRMIGLFSGRKSAKICFLTGVLFSAIAVILDSFNVEGFSIHIQRIEQFVEEILETTGMVFFLNALLLVFMDYLARLYTKATCRID
;
A
#
# COMPACT_ATOMS: atom_id res chain seq x y z
N MET A 1 16.17 4.33 0.03
CA MET A 1 15.91 2.89 0.26
C MET A 1 15.14 2.21 -0.89
N THR A 2 14.73 2.99 -1.88
CA THR A 2 13.79 2.68 -2.97
C THR A 2 13.86 1.30 -3.65
N TRP A 3 15.06 0.74 -3.89
CA TRP A 3 15.16 -0.59 -4.50
C TRP A 3 14.60 -1.70 -3.59
N PHE A 4 14.87 -1.62 -2.29
CA PHE A 4 14.38 -2.59 -1.32
C PHE A 4 12.87 -2.44 -1.10
N GLU A 5 12.36 -1.22 -0.97
CA GLU A 5 10.93 -0.91 -0.85
C GLU A 5 10.15 -1.37 -2.09
N SER A 6 10.70 -1.14 -3.29
CA SER A 6 10.14 -1.66 -4.54
C SER A 6 9.99 -3.18 -4.50
N ILE A 7 10.96 -3.91 -3.96
CA ILE A 7 10.89 -5.38 -3.84
C ILE A 7 9.85 -5.82 -2.81
N LEU A 8 9.73 -5.11 -1.69
CA LEU A 8 8.70 -5.39 -0.69
C LEU A 8 7.30 -5.19 -1.26
N LEU A 9 7.07 -4.08 -1.96
CA LEU A 9 5.80 -3.78 -2.62
C LEU A 9 5.52 -4.78 -3.75
N TYR A 10 6.53 -5.15 -4.54
CA TYR A 10 6.37 -6.17 -5.58
C TYR A 10 6.03 -7.53 -4.98
N SER A 11 6.62 -7.89 -3.84
CA SER A 11 6.28 -9.11 -3.12
C SER A 11 4.83 -9.08 -2.60
N CYS A 12 4.37 -7.92 -2.11
CA CYS A 12 2.97 -7.72 -1.75
C CYS A 12 2.05 -7.89 -2.97
N PHE A 13 2.43 -7.33 -4.12
CA PHE A 13 1.71 -7.53 -5.39
C PHE A 13 1.60 -9.02 -5.73
N VAL A 14 2.72 -9.77 -5.75
CA VAL A 14 2.73 -11.20 -6.09
C VAL A 14 1.83 -12.02 -5.15
N LEU A 15 1.91 -11.79 -3.83
CA LEU A 15 1.05 -12.50 -2.87
C LEU A 15 -0.43 -12.14 -3.05
N SER A 16 -0.73 -10.86 -3.26
CA SER A 16 -2.11 -10.41 -3.52
C SER A 16 -2.68 -10.98 -4.82
N LEU A 17 -1.84 -11.15 -5.86
CA LEU A 17 -2.19 -11.83 -7.10
C LEU A 17 -2.49 -13.31 -6.85
N GLY A 18 -1.68 -14.00 -6.03
CA GLY A 18 -1.97 -15.36 -5.60
C GLY A 18 -3.35 -15.49 -4.90
N CYS A 19 -3.65 -14.57 -3.99
CA CYS A 19 -4.95 -14.49 -3.33
C CYS A 19 -6.11 -14.16 -4.30
N LEU A 20 -5.87 -13.30 -5.30
CA LEU A 20 -6.83 -13.01 -6.36
C LEU A 20 -7.16 -14.25 -7.18
N LEU A 21 -6.14 -14.97 -7.65
CA LEU A 21 -6.30 -16.21 -8.40
C LEU A 21 -7.05 -17.27 -7.59
N PHE A 22 -6.72 -17.42 -6.30
CA PHE A 22 -7.47 -18.31 -5.41
C PHE A 22 -8.94 -17.91 -5.29
N SER A 23 -9.23 -16.61 -5.14
CA SER A 23 -10.60 -16.11 -5.08
C SER A 23 -11.39 -16.35 -6.37
N LEU A 24 -10.74 -16.23 -7.53
CA LEU A 24 -11.32 -16.57 -8.84
C LEU A 24 -11.65 -18.05 -8.94
N LEU A 25 -10.71 -18.93 -8.56
CA LEU A 25 -10.91 -20.39 -8.61
C LEU A 25 -12.04 -20.88 -7.69
N ASN A 26 -12.32 -20.16 -6.60
CA ASN A 26 -13.41 -20.49 -5.67
C ASN A 26 -14.72 -19.74 -5.97
N ASN A 27 -14.83 -19.02 -7.09
CA ASN A 27 -16.02 -18.26 -7.48
C ASN A 27 -16.52 -17.28 -6.38
N GLU A 28 -15.60 -16.51 -5.79
CA GLU A 28 -15.92 -15.53 -4.74
C GLU A 28 -15.91 -14.08 -5.29
N PRO A 29 -16.88 -13.66 -6.13
CA PRO A 29 -16.78 -12.45 -6.97
C PRO A 29 -16.58 -11.17 -6.16
N ARG A 30 -17.16 -11.10 -4.96
CA ARG A 30 -16.98 -9.95 -4.07
C ARG A 30 -15.52 -9.81 -3.61
N LYS A 31 -14.88 -10.90 -3.18
CA LYS A 31 -13.48 -10.89 -2.75
C LYS A 31 -12.56 -10.66 -3.94
N THR A 32 -12.87 -11.25 -5.09
CA THR A 32 -12.12 -11.06 -6.34
C THR A 32 -11.95 -9.58 -6.68
N ARG A 33 -13.04 -8.79 -6.61
CA ARG A 33 -12.97 -7.34 -6.90
C ARG A 33 -11.99 -6.62 -5.98
N PHE A 34 -12.03 -6.87 -4.67
CA PHE A 34 -11.17 -6.19 -3.71
C PHE A 34 -9.72 -6.70 -3.76
N TRP A 35 -9.50 -8.00 -4.02
CA TRP A 35 -8.17 -8.52 -4.31
C TRP A 35 -7.58 -7.90 -5.58
N GLY A 36 -8.40 -7.71 -6.62
CA GLY A 36 -8.00 -7.01 -7.84
C GLY A 36 -7.57 -5.56 -7.58
N LEU A 37 -8.34 -4.83 -6.77
CA LEU A 37 -7.98 -3.47 -6.35
C LEU A 37 -6.69 -3.43 -5.54
N LEU A 38 -6.50 -4.36 -4.61
CA LEU A 38 -5.30 -4.44 -3.77
C LEU A 38 -4.05 -4.79 -4.60
N CYS A 39 -4.21 -5.71 -5.56
CA CYS A 39 -3.19 -6.07 -6.54
C CYS A 39 -2.79 -4.88 -7.42
N ALA A 40 -3.77 -4.17 -7.98
CA ALA A 40 -3.53 -2.95 -8.74
C ALA A 40 -2.85 -1.87 -7.89
N GLY A 41 -3.26 -1.71 -6.63
CA GLY A 41 -2.66 -0.78 -5.66
C GLY A 41 -1.19 -1.09 -5.39
N PHE A 42 -0.84 -2.33 -5.04
CA PHE A 42 0.57 -2.70 -4.80
C PHE A 42 1.42 -2.64 -6.06
N LEU A 43 0.87 -2.98 -7.23
CA LEU A 43 1.59 -2.80 -8.49
C LEU A 43 1.86 -1.32 -8.76
N PHE A 44 0.85 -0.48 -8.59
CA PHE A 44 0.99 0.96 -8.74
C PHE A 44 2.06 1.51 -7.79
N LEU A 45 1.99 1.18 -6.50
CA LEU A 45 2.98 1.61 -5.50
C LEU A 45 4.38 1.11 -5.83
N THR A 46 4.53 -0.12 -6.32
CA THR A 46 5.84 -0.65 -6.77
C THR A 46 6.44 0.19 -7.89
N LEU A 47 5.61 0.54 -8.89
CA LEU A 47 6.04 1.35 -10.02
C LEU A 47 6.31 2.79 -9.59
N ASP A 48 5.49 3.32 -8.71
CA ASP A 48 5.64 4.65 -8.16
C ASP A 48 6.94 4.77 -7.35
N GLU A 49 7.23 3.82 -6.47
CA GLU A 49 8.48 3.76 -5.71
C GLU A 49 9.71 3.68 -6.64
N ARG A 50 9.63 2.83 -7.67
CA ARG A 50 10.77 2.63 -8.59
C ARG A 50 11.00 3.82 -9.51
N PHE A 51 9.93 4.48 -9.91
CA PHE A 51 9.95 5.49 -10.97
C PHE A 51 9.53 6.87 -10.49
N ALA A 52 9.26 7.11 -9.22
CA ALA A 52 8.76 8.40 -8.71
C ALA A 52 7.64 8.98 -9.59
N LEU A 53 6.61 8.18 -9.89
CA LEU A 53 5.59 8.59 -10.87
C LEU A 53 4.80 9.79 -10.37
N HIS A 54 4.41 9.80 -9.10
CA HIS A 54 3.68 10.90 -8.49
C HIS A 54 4.51 12.19 -8.46
N GLU A 55 5.81 12.12 -8.17
CA GLU A 55 6.71 13.27 -8.23
C GLU A 55 6.82 13.83 -9.65
N ARG A 56 6.97 12.96 -10.66
CA ARG A 56 7.04 13.42 -12.06
C ARG A 56 5.74 14.08 -12.49
N VAL A 57 4.59 13.57 -12.08
CA VAL A 57 3.29 14.20 -12.36
C VAL A 57 3.19 15.55 -11.64
N ARG A 58 3.60 15.61 -10.36
CA ARG A 58 3.67 16.86 -9.59
C ARG A 58 4.53 17.90 -10.31
N ASP A 59 5.77 17.57 -10.61
CA ASP A 59 6.79 18.52 -11.07
C ASP A 59 6.61 18.92 -12.54
N ALA A 60 6.15 18.01 -13.39
CA ALA A 60 5.98 18.29 -14.82
C ALA A 60 4.62 18.93 -15.15
N ILE A 61 3.57 18.63 -14.38
CA ILE A 61 2.19 19.01 -14.75
C ILE A 61 1.56 19.96 -13.75
N LEU A 62 1.64 19.66 -12.44
CA LEU A 62 0.87 20.39 -11.43
C LEU A 62 1.57 21.64 -10.90
N SER A 63 2.83 21.50 -10.48
CA SER A 63 3.64 22.56 -9.89
C SER A 63 3.84 23.74 -10.85
N PRO A 64 4.18 23.56 -12.15
CA PRO A 64 4.35 24.67 -13.10
C PRO A 64 3.06 25.46 -13.36
N ARG A 65 1.91 24.83 -13.12
CA ARG A 65 0.57 25.44 -13.27
C ARG A 65 0.01 25.97 -11.94
N ASN A 66 0.79 25.89 -10.86
CA ASN A 66 0.41 26.26 -9.50
C ASN A 66 -0.95 25.64 -9.08
N ILE A 67 -1.21 24.39 -9.50
CA ILE A 67 -2.45 23.69 -9.17
C ILE A 67 -2.35 23.24 -7.71
N LYS A 68 -3.28 23.74 -6.90
CA LYS A 68 -3.42 23.43 -5.48
C LYS A 68 -4.87 23.10 -5.15
N LEU A 69 -5.07 22.22 -4.17
CA LEU A 69 -6.38 21.98 -3.59
C LEU A 69 -6.54 22.83 -2.33
N PRO A 70 -7.55 23.74 -2.26
CA PRO A 70 -7.74 24.63 -1.12
C PRO A 70 -7.94 23.91 0.23
N ILE A 71 -8.44 22.68 0.18
CA ILE A 71 -8.68 21.85 1.37
C ILE A 71 -7.36 21.45 2.05
N PHE A 72 -6.28 21.31 1.29
CA PHE A 72 -4.95 20.93 1.77
C PHE A 72 -4.03 22.15 1.82
N PHE A 73 -4.42 23.16 2.59
CA PHE A 73 -3.77 24.48 2.62
C PHE A 73 -2.30 24.45 3.08
N TRP A 74 -1.85 23.37 3.73
CA TRP A 74 -0.47 23.19 4.20
C TRP A 74 0.48 22.57 3.15
N THR A 75 -0.05 22.12 2.01
CA THR A 75 0.72 21.43 0.97
C THR A 75 1.25 22.39 -0.10
N SER A 76 2.38 22.03 -0.74
CA SER A 76 2.88 22.77 -1.89
C SER A 76 2.10 22.42 -3.16
N ALA A 77 2.43 23.08 -4.28
CA ALA A 77 1.71 22.87 -5.53
C ALA A 77 1.93 21.45 -6.06
N GLY A 78 0.86 20.67 -6.11
CA GLY A 78 0.85 19.30 -6.61
C GLY A 78 1.11 18.18 -5.59
N ASP A 79 1.53 18.49 -4.35
CA ASP A 79 1.75 17.47 -3.30
C ASP A 79 0.45 16.80 -2.82
N PHE A 80 -0.70 17.42 -3.09
CA PHE A 80 -2.00 16.86 -2.73
C PHE A 80 -2.29 15.50 -3.40
N ILE A 81 -1.57 15.10 -4.45
CA ILE A 81 -1.74 13.79 -5.10
C ILE A 81 -1.60 12.66 -4.08
N LEU A 82 -0.58 12.73 -3.22
CA LEU A 82 -0.27 11.69 -2.26
C LEU A 82 -1.39 11.57 -1.20
N LEU A 83 -1.93 12.73 -0.77
CA LEU A 83 -3.12 12.79 0.09
C LEU A 83 -4.39 12.24 -0.58
N LEU A 84 -4.56 12.42 -1.89
CA LEU A 84 -5.68 11.82 -2.63
C LEU A 84 -5.58 10.29 -2.68
N PHE A 85 -4.38 9.75 -2.90
CA PHE A 85 -4.17 8.30 -2.85
C PHE A 85 -4.44 7.75 -1.44
N ALA A 86 -3.96 8.41 -0.40
CA ALA A 86 -4.26 8.04 0.98
C ALA A 86 -5.76 8.11 1.30
N ALA A 87 -6.45 9.17 0.88
CA ALA A 87 -7.90 9.30 1.05
C ALA A 87 -8.68 8.19 0.32
N ALA A 88 -8.28 7.84 -0.91
CA ALA A 88 -8.86 6.72 -1.65
C ALA A 88 -8.63 5.39 -0.92
N GLY A 89 -7.42 5.16 -0.39
CA GLY A 89 -7.09 4.01 0.43
C GLY A 89 -7.98 3.90 1.67
N ILE A 90 -8.12 4.99 2.43
CA ILE A 90 -8.96 5.06 3.64
C ILE A 90 -10.44 4.81 3.29
N LEU A 91 -10.94 5.35 2.19
CA LEU A 91 -12.32 5.12 1.74
C LEU A 91 -12.59 3.65 1.39
N LEU A 92 -11.59 2.96 0.84
CA LEU A 92 -11.66 1.54 0.51
C LEU A 92 -11.38 0.62 1.71
N LEU A 93 -10.73 1.14 2.75
CA LEU A 93 -10.24 0.38 3.90
C LEU A 93 -11.30 -0.50 4.58
N PRO A 94 -12.53 -0.02 4.90
CA PRO A 94 -13.55 -0.85 5.55
C PRO A 94 -13.91 -2.11 4.74
N ARG A 95 -13.84 -2.01 3.40
CA ARG A 95 -14.12 -3.13 2.50
C ARG A 95 -12.91 -4.05 2.39
N MET A 96 -11.71 -3.51 2.35
CA MET A 96 -10.46 -4.27 2.27
C MET A 96 -10.17 -5.07 3.55
N ILE A 97 -10.50 -4.54 4.73
CA ILE A 97 -10.35 -5.26 6.01
C ILE A 97 -11.13 -6.59 5.99
N GLY A 98 -12.24 -6.67 5.24
CA GLY A 98 -13.01 -7.89 5.06
C GLY A 98 -12.25 -9.03 4.38
N LEU A 99 -11.18 -8.74 3.63
CA LEU A 99 -10.32 -9.77 3.02
C LEU A 99 -9.51 -10.55 4.07
N PHE A 100 -9.18 -9.89 5.18
CA PHE A 100 -8.32 -10.45 6.24
C PHE A 100 -9.11 -11.04 7.41
N SER A 101 -10.45 -11.08 7.33
CA SER A 101 -11.30 -11.52 8.45
C SER A 101 -11.13 -13.00 8.81
N GLY A 102 -10.59 -13.81 7.91
CA GLY A 102 -10.30 -15.23 8.17
C GLY A 102 -9.21 -15.46 9.22
N ARG A 103 -8.34 -14.47 9.47
CA ARG A 103 -7.22 -14.61 10.41
C ARG A 103 -6.96 -13.31 11.16
N LYS A 104 -7.21 -13.31 12.48
CA LYS A 104 -7.03 -12.12 13.35
C LYS A 104 -5.64 -11.50 13.21
N SER A 105 -4.59 -12.32 13.21
CA SER A 105 -3.20 -11.85 13.06
C SER A 105 -2.98 -11.12 11.73
N ALA A 106 -3.53 -11.63 10.62
CA ALA A 106 -3.39 -10.98 9.32
C ALA A 106 -4.10 -9.61 9.28
N LYS A 107 -5.29 -9.53 9.89
CA LYS A 107 -6.01 -8.27 10.03
C LYS A 107 -5.25 -7.25 10.88
N ILE A 108 -4.66 -7.68 11.99
CA ILE A 108 -3.84 -6.80 12.85
C ILE A 108 -2.63 -6.30 12.05
N CYS A 109 -1.86 -7.18 11.41
CA CYS A 109 -0.73 -6.78 10.57
C CYS A 109 -1.15 -5.80 9.49
N PHE A 110 -2.26 -6.04 8.78
CA PHE A 110 -2.73 -5.13 7.74
C PHE A 110 -3.07 -3.75 8.29
N LEU A 111 -3.80 -3.68 9.41
CA LEU A 111 -4.15 -2.41 10.05
C LEU A 111 -2.93 -1.66 10.58
N THR A 112 -1.95 -2.37 11.13
CA THR A 112 -0.68 -1.79 11.55
C THR A 112 0.07 -1.22 10.35
N GLY A 113 0.10 -1.94 9.22
CA GLY A 113 0.67 -1.43 7.96
C GLY A 113 0.01 -0.13 7.51
N VAL A 114 -1.33 -0.09 7.51
CA VAL A 114 -2.10 1.13 7.18
C VAL A 114 -1.75 2.29 8.12
N LEU A 115 -1.61 2.03 9.42
CA LEU A 115 -1.25 3.06 10.39
C LEU A 115 0.13 3.66 10.08
N PHE A 116 1.14 2.82 9.84
CA PHE A 116 2.49 3.29 9.50
C PHE A 116 2.50 4.09 8.20
N SER A 117 1.86 3.60 7.14
CA SER A 117 1.74 4.33 5.87
C SER A 117 0.98 5.64 6.02
N ALA A 118 -0.07 5.70 6.85
CA ALA A 118 -0.79 6.94 7.09
C ALA A 118 0.08 7.99 7.80
N ILE A 119 0.92 7.57 8.75
CA ILE A 119 1.86 8.47 9.43
C ILE A 119 2.93 8.96 8.44
N ALA A 120 3.50 8.06 7.62
CA ALA A 120 4.49 8.44 6.60
C ALA A 120 3.93 9.49 5.62
N VAL A 121 2.76 9.24 5.05
CA VAL A 121 2.04 10.18 4.17
C VAL A 121 1.84 11.55 4.83
N ILE A 122 1.50 11.57 6.12
CA ILE A 122 1.29 12.83 6.84
C ILE A 122 2.61 13.60 6.97
N LEU A 123 3.71 12.90 7.29
CA LEU A 123 5.04 13.51 7.40
C LEU A 123 5.48 14.12 6.06
N ASP A 124 5.38 13.34 4.99
CA ASP A 124 5.72 13.77 3.62
C ASP A 124 4.87 14.96 3.14
N SER A 125 3.63 15.09 3.65
CA SER A 125 2.76 16.20 3.26
C SER A 125 3.17 17.59 3.80
N PHE A 126 4.15 17.66 4.73
CA PHE A 126 4.59 18.94 5.29
C PHE A 126 5.63 19.62 4.39
N ASN A 127 5.42 20.91 4.08
CA ASN A 127 6.43 21.68 3.36
C ASN A 127 7.66 21.94 4.27
N VAL A 128 8.78 21.30 3.92
CA VAL A 128 10.09 21.44 4.59
C VAL A 128 11.10 22.27 3.77
N GLU A 129 10.68 22.97 2.72
CA GLU A 129 11.56 23.74 1.81
C GLU A 129 12.35 24.85 2.53
N GLY A 130 11.87 25.30 3.70
CA GLY A 130 12.55 26.30 4.55
C GLY A 130 13.46 25.71 5.63
N PHE A 131 13.53 24.39 5.78
CA PHE A 131 14.30 23.74 6.84
C PHE A 131 15.77 23.56 6.46
N SER A 132 16.63 23.37 7.46
CA SER A 132 18.02 23.03 7.19
C SER A 132 18.14 21.65 6.51
N ILE A 133 19.14 21.47 5.66
CA ILE A 133 19.41 20.19 4.97
C ILE A 133 19.52 19.02 5.96
N HIS A 134 20.02 19.28 7.17
CA HIS A 134 20.12 18.26 8.21
C HIS A 134 18.74 17.77 8.67
N ILE A 135 17.78 18.69 8.86
CA ILE A 135 16.42 18.35 9.28
C ILE A 135 15.69 17.61 8.16
N GLN A 136 15.82 18.06 6.91
CA GLN A 136 15.23 17.38 5.75
C GLN A 136 15.71 15.92 5.64
N ARG A 137 17.00 15.67 5.89
CA ARG A 137 17.54 14.29 5.88
C ARG A 137 17.01 13.42 7.02
N ILE A 138 16.79 14.00 8.20
CA ILE A 138 16.21 13.26 9.34
C ILE A 138 14.75 12.91 9.03
N GLU A 139 14.01 13.86 8.48
CA GLU A 139 12.61 13.69 8.12
C GLU A 139 12.46 12.59 7.05
N GLN A 140 13.19 12.66 5.93
CA GLN A 140 13.25 11.60 4.92
C GLN A 140 13.63 10.23 5.50
N PHE A 141 14.61 10.19 6.41
CA PHE A 141 15.04 8.93 7.03
C PHE A 141 13.94 8.32 7.91
N VAL A 142 13.22 9.15 8.67
CA VAL A 142 12.09 8.71 9.49
C VAL A 142 10.94 8.23 8.59
N GLU A 143 10.66 8.95 7.51
CA GLU A 143 9.68 8.57 6.50
C GLU A 143 10.00 7.19 5.92
N GLU A 144 11.20 7.00 5.36
CA GLU A 144 11.65 5.70 4.78
C GLU A 144 11.51 4.55 5.79
N ILE A 145 11.83 4.77 7.07
CA ILE A 145 11.64 3.76 8.13
C ILE A 145 10.15 3.41 8.30
N LEU A 146 9.28 4.41 8.38
CA LEU A 146 7.85 4.21 8.59
C LEU A 146 7.23 3.50 7.39
N GLU A 147 7.59 3.90 6.18
CA GLU A 147 7.14 3.29 4.94
C GLU A 147 7.57 1.83 4.84
N THR A 148 8.88 1.56 4.97
CA THR A 148 9.43 0.20 4.97
C THR A 148 8.76 -0.66 6.04
N THR A 149 8.55 -0.14 7.25
CA THR A 149 7.86 -0.85 8.33
C THR A 149 6.42 -1.19 7.94
N GLY A 150 5.69 -0.24 7.35
CA GLY A 150 4.34 -0.45 6.83
C GLY A 150 4.29 -1.55 5.77
N MET A 151 5.23 -1.53 4.82
CA MET A 151 5.36 -2.54 3.77
C MET A 151 5.62 -3.94 4.33
N VAL A 152 6.48 -4.07 5.33
CA VAL A 152 6.74 -5.35 6.01
C VAL A 152 5.47 -5.88 6.69
N PHE A 153 4.68 -5.02 7.33
CA PHE A 153 3.40 -5.41 7.93
C PHE A 153 2.37 -5.85 6.88
N PHE A 154 2.28 -5.15 5.75
CA PHE A 154 1.45 -5.57 4.62
C PHE A 154 1.87 -6.93 4.06
N LEU A 155 3.17 -7.14 3.87
CA LEU A 155 3.72 -8.39 3.38
C LEU A 155 3.37 -9.56 4.31
N ASN A 156 3.54 -9.36 5.63
CA ASN A 156 3.17 -10.36 6.63
C ASN A 156 1.66 -10.66 6.61
N ALA A 157 0.81 -9.63 6.51
CA ALA A 157 -0.63 -9.81 6.42
C ALA A 157 -1.03 -10.68 5.21
N LEU A 158 -0.44 -10.38 4.05
CA LEU A 158 -0.66 -11.11 2.81
C LEU A 158 -0.16 -12.55 2.88
N LEU A 159 1.06 -12.74 3.40
CA LEU A 159 1.64 -14.06 3.58
C LEU A 159 0.77 -14.95 4.48
N LEU A 160 0.27 -14.40 5.59
CA LEU A 160 -0.59 -15.13 6.51
C LEU A 160 -1.92 -15.58 5.88
N VAL A 161 -2.49 -14.78 4.98
CA VAL A 161 -3.70 -15.13 4.23
C VAL A 161 -3.38 -16.14 3.12
N PHE A 162 -2.29 -15.92 2.39
CA PHE A 162 -1.87 -16.82 1.32
C PHE A 162 -1.57 -18.23 1.83
N MET A 163 -0.88 -18.33 2.97
CA MET A 163 -0.63 -19.61 3.64
C MET A 163 -1.91 -20.31 4.10
N ASP A 164 -2.94 -19.57 4.52
CA ASP A 164 -4.26 -20.13 4.85
C ASP A 164 -4.94 -20.73 3.60
N TYR A 165 -4.82 -20.06 2.45
CA TYR A 165 -5.31 -20.59 1.18
C TYR A 165 -4.56 -21.86 0.73
N LEU A 166 -3.23 -21.88 0.85
CA LEU A 166 -2.44 -23.07 0.55
C LEU A 166 -2.81 -24.25 1.46
N ALA A 167 -2.98 -24.01 2.76
CA ALA A 167 -3.40 -25.04 3.70
C ALA A 167 -4.76 -25.64 3.32
N ARG A 168 -5.74 -24.81 2.94
CA ARG A 168 -7.06 -25.28 2.48
C ARG A 168 -6.98 -26.10 1.19
N LEU A 169 -6.13 -25.71 0.24
CA LEU A 169 -5.91 -26.49 -0.98
C LEU A 169 -5.34 -27.87 -0.67
N TYR A 170 -4.32 -27.90 0.20
CA TYR A 170 -3.67 -29.13 0.62
C TYR A 170 -4.70 -30.09 1.27
N THR A 171 -5.49 -29.62 2.24
CA THR A 171 -6.53 -30.44 2.89
C THR A 171 -7.58 -30.95 1.90
N LYS A 172 -8.01 -30.12 0.94
CA LYS A 172 -9.00 -30.53 -0.07
C LYS A 172 -8.46 -31.57 -1.03
N ALA A 173 -7.17 -31.52 -1.35
CA ALA A 173 -6.51 -32.49 -2.20
C ALA A 173 -6.37 -33.84 -1.48
N THR A 174 -6.02 -33.85 -0.19
CA THR A 174 -5.85 -35.09 0.58
C THR A 174 -7.18 -35.79 0.88
N CYS A 175 -8.25 -35.06 1.20
CA CYS A 175 -9.57 -35.67 1.47
C CYS A 175 -10.32 -36.18 0.22
N ARG A 176 -9.76 -36.01 -0.99
CA ARG A 176 -10.36 -36.51 -2.25
C ARG A 176 -9.78 -37.85 -2.71
N ILE A 177 -8.79 -38.38 -1.98
CA ILE A 177 -8.06 -39.60 -2.34
C ILE A 177 -8.63 -40.84 -1.61
N ASP A 178 -9.59 -40.64 -0.69
CA ASP A 178 -10.38 -41.69 -0.04
C ASP A 178 -11.78 -41.80 -0.66
#